data_AF-A0A0F8ZLM9-F1
#
_entry.id   AF-A0A0F8ZLM9-F1
#
_cell.length_a   1.000
_cell.length_b   1.000
_cell.length_c   1.000
_cell.angle_alpha   90.00
_cell.angle_beta   90.00
_cell.angle_gamma   90.00
#
_symmetry.space_group_name_H-M   'P 1'
#
loop_
_entity.id
_entity.type
_entity.pdbx_description
1 polymer ?
#
loop_
_entity_poly.entity_id
_entity_poly.type
_entity_poly.pdbx_seq_one_letter_code
_entity_poly.pdbx_strand_id
1 'polypeptide(L)'
;MIIAFCVPGRLQTLEFTASWDKLKNYLIPAGVNHYLYQRYSADIYDCRNALVSRNLQIPWGMMPCFGGKPYDYMMWIDSDIGFEPSDVMRLVRSGKDIISD
;
A
#
# COMPACT_ATOMS: atom_id res chain seq x y z
N MET A 1 -13.51 -1.02 1.04
CA MET A 1 -12.21 -0.33 1.05
C MET A 1 -11.10 -1.37 0.97
N ILE A 2 -10.20 -1.21 0.01
CA ILE A 2 -9.03 -2.06 -0.24
C ILE A 2 -7.79 -1.15 -0.32
N ILE A 3 -6.79 -1.41 0.53
CA ILE A 3 -5.54 -0.65 0.54
C ILE A 3 -4.40 -1.51 -0.02
N ALA A 4 -3.67 -1.02 -1.01
CA ALA A 4 -2.45 -1.63 -1.52
C ALA A 4 -1.23 -0.98 -0.86
N PHE A 5 -0.56 -1.71 0.04
CA PHE A 5 0.68 -1.28 0.68
C PHE A 5 1.89 -1.66 -0.17
N CYS A 6 2.71 -0.68 -0.52
CA CYS A 6 3.99 -0.83 -1.20
C CYS A 6 5.10 -0.59 -0.19
N VAL A 7 5.81 -1.64 0.18
CA VAL A 7 6.92 -1.57 1.14
C VAL A 7 8.19 -1.92 0.38
N PRO A 8 9.00 -0.92 -0.06
CA PRO A 8 10.27 -1.19 -0.70
C PRO A 8 11.25 -1.80 0.31
N GLY A 9 12.35 -2.36 -0.18
CA GLY A 9 13.38 -2.93 0.68
C GLY A 9 13.36 -4.45 0.73
N ARG A 10 14.54 -5.02 0.96
CA ARG A 10 14.74 -6.46 1.12
C ARG A 10 14.67 -6.90 2.59
N LEU A 11 14.94 -5.96 3.50
CA LEU A 11 14.97 -6.15 4.94
C LEU A 11 14.08 -5.07 5.56
N GLN A 12 13.44 -5.42 6.68
CA GLN A 12 12.59 -4.51 7.44
C GLN A 12 13.15 -4.39 8.86
N THR A 13 13.03 -3.21 9.46
CA THR A 13 13.45 -3.02 10.86
C THR A 13 12.50 -3.74 11.82
N LEU A 14 12.98 -4.03 13.04
CA LEU A 14 12.12 -4.55 14.10
C LEU A 14 10.98 -3.57 14.43
N GLU A 15 11.29 -2.28 14.37
CA GLU A 15 10.33 -1.20 14.58
C GLU A 15 9.23 -1.18 13.52
N PHE A 16 9.60 -1.31 12.24
CA PHE A 16 8.62 -1.46 11.16
C PHE A 16 7.75 -2.70 11.37
N THR A 17 8.36 -3.82 11.75
CA THR A 17 7.64 -5.09 11.97
C THR A 17 6.60 -4.94 13.09
N ALA A 18 6.96 -4.28 14.19
CA ALA A 18 6.03 -3.99 15.29
C ALA A 18 4.90 -3.05 14.83
N SER A 19 5.22 -2.02 14.06
CA SER A 19 4.25 -1.07 13.50
C SER A 19 3.27 -1.77 12.54
N TRP A 20 3.78 -2.62 11.65
CA TRP A 20 2.98 -3.43 10.73
C TRP A 20 2.06 -4.41 11.45
N ASP A 21 2.51 -5.01 12.55
CA ASP A 21 1.65 -5.90 13.33
C ASP A 21 0.49 -5.17 14.00
N LYS A 22 0.76 -4.02 14.62
CA LYS A 22 -0.27 -3.11 15.14
C LYS A 22 -1.28 -2.72 14.05
N LEU A 23 -0.79 -2.39 12.85
CA LEU A 23 -1.65 -2.02 11.72
C LEU A 23 -2.57 -3.17 11.31
N LYS A 24 -2.07 -4.39 11.12
CA LYS A 24 -2.92 -5.55 10.80
C LYS A 24 -3.98 -5.80 11.88
N ASN A 25 -3.59 -5.71 13.15
CA ASN A 25 -4.50 -5.88 14.28
C ASN A 25 -5.58 -4.79 14.34
N TYR A 26 -5.34 -3.63 13.74
CA TYR A 26 -6.34 -2.58 13.57
C TYR A 26 -7.23 -2.80 12.34
N LEU A 27 -6.64 -3.12 11.19
CA LEU A 27 -7.36 -3.22 9.90
C LEU A 27 -8.27 -4.45 9.80
N ILE A 28 -7.81 -5.61 10.29
CA ILE A 28 -8.53 -6.89 10.15
C ILE A 28 -9.89 -6.85 10.88
N PRO A 29 -9.98 -6.47 12.17
CA PRO A 29 -11.28 -6.37 12.86
C PRO A 29 -12.17 -5.28 12.28
N ALA A 30 -11.59 -4.23 11.69
CA ALA A 30 -12.33 -3.17 11.00
C ALA A 30 -12.86 -3.60 9.61
N GLY A 31 -12.59 -4.84 9.17
CA GLY A 31 -13.03 -5.34 7.87
C GLY A 31 -12.34 -4.66 6.67
N VAL A 32 -11.17 -4.05 6.90
CA VAL A 32 -10.42 -3.38 5.84
C VAL A 32 -9.52 -4.41 5.14
N ASN A 33 -9.86 -4.69 3.89
CA ASN A 33 -9.06 -5.53 3.03
C ASN A 33 -7.77 -4.80 2.63
N HIS A 34 -6.66 -5.53 2.55
CA HIS A 34 -5.40 -4.96 2.11
C HIS A 34 -4.54 -5.96 1.34
N TYR A 35 -3.65 -5.42 0.51
CA TYR A 35 -2.58 -6.15 -0.17
C TYR A 35 -1.23 -5.62 0.31
N LEU A 36 -0.24 -6.50 0.39
CA LEU A 36 1.15 -6.15 0.67
C LEU A 36 2.01 -6.47 -0.55
N TYR A 37 2.79 -5.49 -1.00
CA TYR A 37 3.79 -5.64 -2.06
C TYR A 37 5.17 -5.41 -1.47
N GLN A 38 6.00 -6.45 -1.52
CA GLN A 38 7.39 -6.43 -1.05
C GLN A 38 8.36 -6.68 -2.22
N ARG A 39 8.12 -6.02 -3.36
CA ARG A 39 9.10 -6.07 -4.45
C ARG A 39 10.03 -4.89 -4.30
N TYR A 40 11.33 -5.17 -4.19
CA TYR A 40 12.35 -4.14 -4.18
C TYR A 40 12.35 -3.41 -5.52
N SER A 41 11.81 -2.19 -5.55
CA SER A 41 12.23 -1.18 -6.51
C SER A 41 12.36 0.14 -5.77
N ALA A 42 13.53 0.77 -5.90
CA ALA A 42 13.78 2.12 -5.40
C ALA A 42 13.12 3.19 -6.30
N ASP A 43 12.52 2.77 -7.41
CA ASP A 43 11.86 3.65 -8.36
C ASP A 43 10.33 3.48 -8.27
N ILE A 44 9.68 4.56 -7.85
CA ILE A 44 8.22 4.67 -7.78
C ILE A 44 7.56 4.42 -9.14
N TYR A 45 8.22 4.78 -10.25
CA TYR A 45 7.73 4.53 -11.61
C TYR A 45 7.75 3.05 -11.94
N ASP A 46 8.73 2.29 -11.45
CA ASP A 46 8.84 0.85 -11.69
C ASP A 46 7.78 0.08 -10.89
N CYS A 47 7.54 0.50 -9.65
CA CYS A 47 6.40 0.03 -8.88
C CYS A 47 5.08 0.37 -9.59
N ARG A 48 4.88 1.63 -10.01
CA ARG A 48 3.71 2.05 -10.82
C ARG A 48 3.56 1.25 -12.10
N ASN A 49 4.64 0.94 -12.79
CA ASN A 49 4.61 0.16 -14.03
C ASN A 49 4.29 -1.31 -13.77
N ALA A 50 4.76 -1.89 -12.66
CA ALA A 50 4.33 -3.21 -12.22
C ALA A 50 2.82 -3.25 -11.92
N LEU A 51 2.24 -2.12 -11.48
CA LEU A 51 0.81 -1.97 -11.23
C LEU A 51 0.00 -1.77 -12.53
N VAL A 52 0.57 -1.05 -13.50
CA VAL A 52 -0.04 -0.77 -14.80
C VAL A 52 0.19 -1.89 -15.81
N SER A 53 1.03 -2.89 -15.51
CA SER A 53 1.36 -3.98 -16.43
C SER A 53 0.08 -4.70 -16.90
N ARG A 54 -0.35 -4.28 -18.10
CA ARG A 54 -1.66 -4.49 -18.70
C ARG A 54 -2.03 -5.96 -18.65
N ASN A 55 -2.89 -6.32 -17.72
CA ASN A 55 -3.76 -7.45 -17.97
C ASN A 55 -4.77 -6.97 -19.03
N LEU A 56 -4.53 -7.30 -20.31
CA LEU A 56 -5.36 -6.89 -21.46
C LEU A 56 -6.84 -7.32 -21.32
N GLN A 57 -7.13 -8.17 -20.35
CA GLN A 57 -8.47 -8.64 -19.96
C GLN A 57 -9.22 -7.66 -19.05
N ILE A 58 -8.55 -6.63 -18.49
CA ILE A 58 -9.19 -5.68 -17.57
C ILE A 58 -9.88 -4.58 -18.39
N PRO A 59 -11.20 -4.36 -18.19
CA PRO A 59 -11.95 -3.33 -18.89
C PRO A 59 -11.31 -1.95 -18.74
N TRP A 60 -11.30 -1.20 -19.83
CA TRP A 60 -10.84 0.19 -19.88
C TRP A 60 -11.70 1.02 -18.91
N GLY A 61 -11.17 1.34 -17.73
CA GLY A 61 -11.90 2.00 -16.63
C GLY A 61 -11.73 1.35 -15.25
N MET A 62 -11.24 0.10 -15.17
CA MET A 62 -10.93 -0.57 -13.89
C MET A 62 -9.51 -0.29 -13.39
N MET A 63 -8.95 0.87 -13.77
CA MET A 63 -7.71 1.38 -13.20
C MET A 63 -8.05 2.25 -11.99
N PRO A 64 -7.31 2.13 -10.88
CA PRO A 64 -6.05 1.41 -10.81
C PRO A 64 -6.22 -0.06 -10.37
N CYS A 65 -5.42 -0.94 -10.96
CA CYS A 65 -5.36 -2.35 -10.61
C CYS A 65 -3.96 -2.69 -10.08
N PHE A 66 -3.91 -3.57 -9.09
CA PHE A 66 -2.72 -4.09 -8.44
C PHE A 66 -2.53 -5.54 -8.88
N GLY A 67 -1.66 -5.79 -9.87
CA GLY A 67 -1.54 -7.13 -10.46
C GLY A 67 -2.88 -7.68 -11.00
N GLY A 68 -3.76 -6.77 -11.41
CA GLY A 68 -5.12 -7.07 -11.86
C GLY A 68 -6.22 -7.12 -10.80
N LYS A 69 -5.92 -6.81 -9.52
CA LYS A 69 -6.92 -6.66 -8.46
C LYS A 69 -7.26 -5.17 -8.22
N PRO A 70 -8.53 -4.79 -8.06
CA PRO A 70 -8.88 -3.40 -7.78
C PRO A 70 -8.43 -2.98 -6.36
N TYR A 71 -8.10 -1.70 -6.19
CA TYR A 71 -7.83 -1.10 -4.89
C TYR A 71 -8.40 0.32 -4.83
N ASP A 72 -8.67 0.81 -3.62
CA ASP A 72 -9.18 2.17 -3.39
C ASP A 72 -8.04 3.14 -3.04
N TYR A 73 -7.02 2.66 -2.30
CA TYR A 73 -5.87 3.46 -1.90
C TYR A 73 -4.56 2.73 -2.16
N MET A 74 -3.53 3.46 -2.56
CA MET A 74 -2.16 2.99 -2.63
C MET A 74 -1.31 3.74 -1.62
N MET A 75 -0.57 3.02 -0.79
CA MET A 75 0.27 3.62 0.24
C MET A 75 1.69 3.09 0.15
N TRP A 76 2.64 4.00 0.00
CA TRP A 76 4.06 3.69 0.10
C TRP A 76 4.49 3.84 1.55
N ILE A 77 5.17 2.84 2.11
CA ILE A 77 5.68 2.87 3.48
C ILE A 77 7.10 2.34 3.43
N ASP A 78 8.07 3.15 3.81
CA ASP A 78 9.46 2.70 3.85
C ASP A 78 9.66 1.60 4.91
N SER A 79 10.53 0.65 4.62
CA SER A 79 10.74 -0.55 5.46
C SER A 79 11.48 -0.30 6.77
N ASP A 80 11.95 0.93 6.99
CA ASP A 80 12.80 1.33 8.11
C ASP A 80 12.15 2.34 9.06
N ILE A 81 10.89 2.73 8.81
CA ILE A 81 10.16 3.68 9.68
C ILE A 81 9.26 2.97 10.70
N GLY A 82 9.11 3.60 11.87
CA GLY A 82 8.05 3.30 12.83
C GLY A 82 6.81 4.16 12.60
N PHE A 83 5.62 3.59 12.80
CA PHE A 83 4.36 4.31 12.64
C PHE A 83 3.24 3.69 13.48
N GLU A 84 2.18 4.46 13.75
CA GLU A 84 0.97 3.97 14.40
C GLU A 84 -0.18 3.80 13.39
N PRO A 85 -1.15 2.91 13.65
CA PRO A 85 -2.31 2.76 12.78
C PRO A 85 -3.08 4.06 12.55
N SER A 86 -3.08 4.98 13.53
CA SER A 86 -3.70 6.30 13.41
C SER A 86 -3.09 7.14 12.29
N ASP A 87 -1.79 7.01 12.04
CA ASP A 87 -1.09 7.78 11.02
C ASP A 87 -1.57 7.36 9.63
N VAL A 88 -1.66 6.05 9.39
CA VAL A 88 -2.23 5.45 8.17
C VAL A 88 -3.68 5.90 7.97
N MET A 89 -4.50 5.86 9.03
CA MET A 89 -5.89 6.25 8.94
C MET A 89 -6.08 7.76 8.70
N ARG A 90 -5.19 8.59 9.21
CA ARG A 90 -5.18 10.03 8.93
C ARG A 90 -4.97 10.29 7.44
N LEU A 91 -4.04 9.57 6.81
CA LEU A 91 -3.76 9.68 5.38
C LEU A 91 -4.96 9.24 4.55
N VAL A 92 -5.56 8.09 4.86
CA VAL A 92 -6.76 7.59 4.15
C VAL A 92 -7.94 8.56 4.27
N ARG A 93 -8.13 9.21 5.42
CA ARG A 93 -9.25 10.13 5.68
C ARG A 93 -9.02 11.55 5.16
N SER A 94 -7.82 11.87 4.71
CA SER A 94 -7.44 13.22 4.31
C SER A 94 -8.17 13.73 3.06
N GLY A 95 -8.74 12.83 2.25
CA GLY A 95 -9.43 13.17 1.01
C GLY A 95 -8.54 13.81 -0.05
N LYS A 96 -7.21 13.72 0.09
CA LYS A 96 -6.24 14.20 -0.91
C LYS A 96 -5.75 13.03 -1.76
N ASP A 97 -5.60 13.26 -3.06
CA ASP A 97 -5.14 12.24 -4.01
C ASP A 97 -3.68 11.82 -3.79
N ILE A 98 -2.83 12.73 -3.29
CA ILE A 98 -1.42 12.47 -2.96
C ILE A 98 -1.08 13.19 -1.66
N ILE A 99 -0.50 12.46 -0.71
CA ILE A 99 0.14 13.00 0.48
C ILE A 99 1.52 12.40 0.60
N SER A 100 2.52 13.26 0.67
CA SER A 100 3.90 12.95 1.04
C SER A 100 4.22 13.89 2.20
N ASP A 101 4.62 13.35 3.33
CA ASP A 101 5.28 14.09 4.42
C ASP A 101 6.79 13.82 4.32
#